data_AF-A0A956B0Q3-F1
#
_entry.id   AF-A0A956B0Q3-F1
#
_cell.length_a   1.000
_cell.length_b   1.000
_cell.length_c   1.000
_cell.angle_alpha   90.00
_cell.angle_beta   90.00
_cell.angle_gamma   90.00
#
_symmetry.space_group_name_H-M   'P 1'
#
loop_
_entity.id
_entity.type
_entity.pdbx_description
1 polymer ?
#
loop_
_entity_poly.entity_id
_entity_poly.type
_entity_poly.pdbx_seq_one_letter_code
_entity_poly.pdbx_strand_id
1 'polypeptide(L)'
;MSTAVAAPGKGLIWAAVGPAAVGLALGLTRAEGPGLLAAALLPAVVGGVLALTSPALYITAAFAGVAPEPRVLFGHLHRALRDGGLIMAGLAPGLLFLAATTRTDGVAVFLGMATVALGALVGLRLLFGRLFAGDPEDGRGLALFVPWALVSLGIGAFMLRAVLLG
;
A
#
# COMPACT_ATOMS: atom_id res chain seq x y z
N MET A 1 -32.20 12.24 1.30
CA MET A 1 -31.49 11.12 1.95
C MET A 1 -30.10 11.60 2.32
N SER A 2 -29.87 11.81 3.62
CA SER A 2 -28.62 12.33 4.18
C SER A 2 -27.58 11.20 4.27
N THR A 3 -26.48 11.29 3.52
CA THR A 3 -25.34 10.38 3.67
C THR A 3 -24.53 10.81 4.89
N ALA A 4 -24.80 10.15 6.03
CA ALA A 4 -23.98 10.27 7.22
C ALA A 4 -22.52 9.99 6.87
N VAL A 5 -21.67 11.02 6.99
CA VAL A 5 -20.22 10.91 6.86
C VAL A 5 -19.74 10.04 8.01
N ALA A 6 -19.49 8.76 7.71
CA ALA A 6 -18.96 7.81 8.67
C ALA A 6 -17.63 8.34 9.26
N ALA A 7 -17.52 8.30 10.59
CA ALA A 7 -16.39 8.85 11.32
C ALA A 7 -15.04 8.35 10.75
N PRO A 8 -14.12 9.26 10.37
CA PRO A 8 -12.88 8.92 9.65
C PRO A 8 -11.84 8.10 10.44
N GLY A 9 -12.13 7.70 11.68
CA GLY A 9 -11.14 7.08 12.56
C GLY A 9 -10.89 5.58 12.33
N LYS A 10 -11.91 4.79 11.99
CA LYS A 10 -11.77 3.31 12.01
C LYS A 10 -11.07 2.75 10.78
N GLY A 11 -11.25 3.35 9.60
CA GLY A 11 -10.68 2.83 8.36
C GLY A 11 -9.16 3.01 8.27
N LEU A 12 -8.62 4.07 8.87
CA LEU A 12 -7.18 4.36 8.86
C LEU A 12 -6.39 3.36 9.71
N ILE A 13 -6.98 2.93 10.83
CA ILE A 13 -6.39 1.91 11.70
C ILE A 13 -6.20 0.61 10.90
N TRP A 14 -7.24 0.14 10.20
CA TRP A 14 -7.16 -1.09 9.41
C TRP A 14 -6.18 -1.00 8.23
N ALA A 15 -6.02 0.17 7.63
CA ALA A 15 -5.02 0.39 6.58
C ALA A 15 -3.57 0.27 7.10
N ALA A 16 -3.33 0.67 8.35
CA ALA A 16 -2.01 0.61 8.97
C ALA A 16 -1.69 -0.74 9.60
N VAL A 17 -2.71 -1.49 10.06
CA VAL A 17 -2.53 -2.77 10.77
C VAL A 17 -1.74 -3.79 9.93
N GLY A 18 -2.02 -3.91 8.64
CA GLY A 18 -1.32 -4.84 7.75
C GLY A 18 0.16 -4.56 7.60
N PRO A 19 0.55 -3.38 7.07
CA PRO A 19 1.94 -2.99 6.94
C PRO A 19 2.68 -3.02 8.28
N ALA A 20 2.01 -2.66 9.38
CA ALA A 20 2.59 -2.73 10.72
C ALA A 20 2.86 -4.16 11.16
N ALA A 21 1.91 -5.09 10.94
CA ALA A 21 2.09 -6.50 11.28
C ALA A 21 3.22 -7.14 10.45
N VAL A 22 3.32 -6.82 9.16
CA VAL A 22 4.41 -7.27 8.30
C VAL A 22 5.75 -6.67 8.74
N GLY A 23 5.78 -5.36 9.06
CA GLY A 23 6.99 -4.70 9.54
C GLY A 23 7.45 -5.22 10.91
N LEU A 24 6.52 -5.60 11.78
CA LEU A 24 6.81 -6.24 13.05
C LEU A 24 7.36 -7.66 12.84
N ALA A 25 6.76 -8.45 11.94
CA ALA A 25 7.27 -9.77 11.59
C ALA A 25 8.71 -9.71 11.06
N LEU A 26 9.01 -8.74 10.18
CA LEU A 26 10.36 -8.51 9.67
C LEU A 26 11.31 -7.99 10.75
N GLY A 27 10.82 -7.10 11.62
CA GLY A 27 11.59 -6.55 12.73
C GLY A 27 12.04 -7.63 13.73
N LEU A 28 11.18 -8.60 14.03
CA LEU A 28 11.50 -9.70 14.94
C LEU A 28 12.54 -10.68 14.39
N THR A 29 12.70 -10.76 13.06
CA THR A 29 13.72 -11.62 12.44
C THR A 29 15.13 -11.07 12.49
N ARG A 30 15.30 -9.78 12.80
CA ARG A 30 16.62 -9.17 12.90
C ARG A 30 17.10 -9.19 14.34
N ALA A 31 18.17 -9.95 14.60
CA ALA A 31 18.80 -10.03 15.90
C ALA A 31 19.39 -8.69 16.40
N GLU A 32 19.69 -7.74 15.50
CA GLU A 32 20.49 -6.53 15.83
C GLU A 32 19.80 -5.19 15.51
N GLY A 33 18.54 -5.16 15.06
CA GLY A 33 17.86 -3.93 14.61
C GLY A 33 16.62 -3.58 15.43
N PRO A 34 16.23 -2.29 15.50
CA PRO A 34 15.01 -1.88 16.19
C PRO A 34 13.78 -2.34 15.40
N GLY A 35 13.31 -3.56 15.61
CA GLY A 35 12.15 -4.13 14.91
C GLY A 35 10.86 -3.30 15.03
N LEU A 36 10.76 -2.51 16.10
CA LEU A 36 9.69 -1.53 16.29
C LEU A 36 9.74 -0.37 15.27
N LEU A 37 10.93 0.02 14.83
CA LEU A 37 11.12 1.04 13.81
C LEU A 37 10.64 0.54 12.44
N ALA A 38 10.95 -0.71 12.08
CA ALA A 38 10.44 -1.33 10.85
C ALA A 38 8.90 -1.45 10.84
N ALA A 39 8.30 -1.80 11.99
CA ALA A 39 6.85 -1.87 12.18
C ALA A 39 6.16 -0.50 11.99
N ALA A 40 6.81 0.59 12.40
CA ALA A 40 6.29 1.94 12.23
C ALA A 40 6.55 2.52 10.83
N LEU A 41 7.70 2.20 10.24
CA LEU A 41 8.14 2.76 8.96
C LEU A 41 7.37 2.19 7.77
N LEU A 42 6.99 0.91 7.78
CA LEU A 42 6.26 0.29 6.67
C LEU A 42 4.90 0.98 6.37
N PRO A 43 4.02 1.18 7.37
CA PRO A 43 2.81 2.00 7.18
C PRO A 43 3.13 3.42 6.72
N ALA A 44 4.18 4.04 7.28
CA ALA A 44 4.58 5.41 6.95
C ALA A 44 5.08 5.54 5.50
N VAL A 45 5.81 4.55 4.99
CA VAL A 45 6.28 4.51 3.59
C VAL A 45 5.08 4.35 2.66
N VAL A 46 4.18 3.40 2.92
CA VAL A 46 2.99 3.19 2.08
C VAL A 46 2.10 4.44 2.07
N GLY A 47 1.81 4.99 3.24
CA GLY A 47 1.02 6.21 3.37
C GLY A 47 1.70 7.43 2.77
N GLY A 48 3.01 7.58 2.98
CA GLY A 48 3.81 8.70 2.48
C GLY A 48 3.96 8.69 0.96
N VAL A 49 4.22 7.53 0.36
CA VAL A 49 4.26 7.38 -1.11
C VAL A 49 2.92 7.75 -1.71
N LEU A 50 1.81 7.23 -1.17
CA LEU A 50 0.49 7.57 -1.66
C LEU A 50 0.17 9.05 -1.46
N ALA A 51 0.47 9.64 -0.30
CA ALA A 51 0.25 11.06 -0.06
C ALA A 51 1.05 11.94 -1.04
N LEU A 52 2.28 11.53 -1.37
CA LEU A 52 3.16 12.23 -2.28
C LEU A 52 2.72 12.10 -3.75
N THR A 53 2.29 10.91 -4.18
CA THR A 53 1.97 10.64 -5.59
C THR A 53 0.49 10.89 -5.94
N SER A 54 -0.42 10.92 -4.96
CA SER A 54 -1.86 11.14 -5.22
C SER A 54 -2.18 12.49 -5.87
N PRO A 55 -1.58 13.63 -5.45
CA PRO A 55 -1.83 14.91 -6.11
C PRO A 55 -1.42 14.90 -7.59
N ALA A 56 -0.30 14.24 -7.91
CA ALA A 56 0.15 14.10 -9.29
C ALA A 56 -0.85 13.30 -10.13
N LEU A 57 -1.39 12.20 -9.61
CA LEU A 57 -2.46 11.42 -10.26
C LEU A 57 -3.72 12.26 -10.51
N TYR A 58 -4.12 13.05 -9.52
CA TYR A 58 -5.29 13.90 -9.65
C TYR A 58 -5.09 14.97 -10.74
N ILE A 59 -3.92 15.63 -10.75
CA ILE A 59 -3.59 16.66 -11.74
C ILE A 59 -3.58 16.06 -13.14
N THR A 60 -2.93 14.91 -13.35
CA THR A 60 -2.87 14.27 -14.68
C THR A 60 -4.25 13.79 -15.14
N ALA A 61 -5.07 13.23 -14.24
CA ALA A 61 -6.45 12.87 -14.54
C ALA A 61 -7.30 14.09 -14.91
N ALA A 62 -7.08 15.23 -14.23
CA ALA A 62 -7.80 16.48 -14.50
C ALA A 62 -7.45 17.06 -15.87
N PHE A 63 -6.15 17.07 -16.23
CA PHE A 63 -5.71 17.49 -17.56
C PHE A 63 -6.22 16.58 -18.68
N ALA A 64 -6.41 15.29 -18.40
CA ALA A 64 -6.96 14.34 -19.35
C ALA A 64 -8.51 14.42 -19.47
N GLY A 65 -9.17 15.24 -18.65
CA GLY A 65 -10.64 15.35 -18.61
C GLY A 65 -11.32 14.14 -17.97
N VAL A 66 -10.58 13.30 -17.25
CA VAL A 66 -11.06 12.06 -16.62
C VAL A 66 -11.00 12.15 -15.08
N ALA A 67 -10.80 13.34 -14.52
CA ALA A 67 -10.69 13.52 -13.08
C ALA A 67 -12.02 13.21 -12.38
N PRO A 68 -12.05 12.19 -11.49
CA PRO A 68 -13.15 12.08 -10.54
C PRO A 68 -13.10 13.24 -9.54
N GLU A 69 -14.23 13.51 -8.88
CA GLU A 69 -14.26 14.46 -7.76
C GLU A 69 -13.18 14.10 -6.72
N PRO A 70 -12.43 15.08 -6.17
CA PRO A 70 -11.35 14.81 -5.21
C PRO A 70 -11.79 13.92 -4.04
N ARG A 71 -12.99 14.16 -3.51
CA ARG A 71 -13.56 13.39 -2.40
C ARG A 71 -13.76 11.92 -2.74
N VAL A 72 -14.14 11.64 -3.98
CA VAL A 72 -14.35 10.28 -4.50
C VAL A 72 -13.00 9.58 -4.68
N LEU A 73 -12.00 10.26 -5.27
CA LEU A 73 -10.64 9.73 -5.40
C LEU A 73 -10.05 9.34 -4.04
N PHE A 74 -10.06 10.25 -3.07
CA PHE A 74 -9.54 9.98 -1.73
C PHE A 74 -10.32 8.87 -1.01
N GLY A 75 -11.64 8.80 -1.22
CA GLY A 75 -12.46 7.70 -0.72
C GLY A 75 -12.04 6.34 -1.30
N HIS A 76 -11.73 6.27 -2.60
CA HIS A 76 -11.24 5.05 -3.25
C HIS A 76 -9.83 4.68 -2.83
N LEU A 77 -8.92 5.66 -2.72
CA LEU A 77 -7.57 5.46 -2.19
C LEU A 77 -7.60 4.89 -0.78
N HIS A 78 -8.44 5.46 0.10
CA HIS A 78 -8.57 4.99 1.47
C HIS A 78 -9.09 3.54 1.55
N ARG A 79 -10.09 3.20 0.73
CA ARG A 79 -10.61 1.81 0.66
C ARG A 79 -9.56 0.84 0.10
N ALA A 80 -8.85 1.23 -0.96
CA ALA A 80 -7.78 0.42 -1.53
C ALA A 80 -6.64 0.17 -0.54
N LEU A 81 -6.25 1.21 0.22
CA LEU A 81 -5.30 1.10 1.32
C LEU A 81 -5.77 0.14 2.41
N ARG A 82 -7.03 0.27 2.83
CA ARG A 82 -7.63 -0.62 3.83
C ARG A 82 -7.62 -2.07 3.38
N ASP A 83 -8.02 -2.34 2.14
CA ASP A 83 -8.06 -3.71 1.62
C ASP A 83 -6.66 -4.30 1.44
N GLY A 84 -5.72 -3.51 0.91
CA GLY A 84 -4.31 -3.89 0.84
C GLY A 84 -3.73 -4.19 2.22
N GLY A 85 -4.06 -3.36 3.22
CA GLY A 85 -3.69 -3.59 4.60
C GLY A 85 -4.30 -4.86 5.19
N LEU A 86 -5.58 -5.15 4.92
CA LEU A 86 -6.20 -6.39 5.37
C LEU A 86 -5.56 -7.64 4.75
N ILE A 87 -5.18 -7.58 3.47
CA ILE A 87 -4.47 -8.67 2.79
C ILE A 87 -3.10 -8.88 3.45
N MET A 88 -2.34 -7.81 3.67
CA MET A 88 -1.06 -7.89 4.36
C MET A 88 -1.23 -8.43 5.79
N ALA A 89 -2.27 -8.03 6.51
CA ALA A 89 -2.59 -8.55 7.85
C ALA A 89 -2.91 -10.04 7.83
N GLY A 90 -3.62 -10.53 6.80
CA GLY A 90 -3.90 -11.96 6.62
C GLY A 90 -2.65 -12.79 6.33
N LEU A 91 -1.63 -12.20 5.72
CA LEU A 91 -0.34 -12.84 5.42
C LEU A 91 0.67 -12.77 6.58
N ALA A 92 0.44 -11.87 7.55
CA ALA A 92 1.36 -11.66 8.67
C ALA A 92 1.61 -12.90 9.54
N PRO A 93 0.60 -13.74 9.90
CA PRO A 93 0.85 -14.96 10.68
C PRO A 93 1.75 -15.97 9.95
N GLY A 94 1.58 -16.11 8.63
CA GLY A 94 2.42 -16.98 7.79
C GLY A 94 3.86 -16.48 7.73
N LEU A 95 4.05 -15.16 7.59
CA LEU A 95 5.35 -14.53 7.69
C LEU A 95 6.00 -14.71 9.05
N LEU A 96 5.24 -14.56 10.15
CA LEU A 96 5.75 -14.76 11.51
C LEU A 96 6.17 -16.20 11.76
N PHE A 97 5.38 -17.17 11.30
CA PHE A 97 5.75 -18.59 11.41
C PHE A 97 7.02 -18.88 10.61
N LEU A 98 7.12 -18.37 9.39
CA LEU A 98 8.29 -18.59 8.54
C LEU A 98 9.54 -17.89 9.08
N ALA A 99 9.37 -16.68 9.60
CA ALA A 99 10.36 -15.93 10.36
C ALA A 99 10.90 -16.72 11.56
N ALA A 100 10.01 -17.37 12.32
CA ALA A 100 10.39 -18.15 13.49
C ALA A 100 11.08 -19.49 13.15
N THR A 101 10.84 -20.03 11.96
CA THR A 101 11.32 -21.36 11.56
C THR A 101 12.55 -21.32 10.64
N THR A 102 12.76 -20.22 9.92
CA THR A 102 13.92 -20.07 9.03
C THR A 102 15.18 -19.71 9.80
N ARG A 103 16.32 -20.29 9.40
CA ARG A 103 17.66 -19.94 9.95
C ARG A 103 18.39 -18.91 9.11
N THR A 104 17.81 -18.47 7.99
CA THR A 104 18.45 -17.57 7.04
C THR A 104 17.64 -16.29 6.93
N ASP A 105 18.20 -15.18 7.43
CA ASP A 105 17.58 -13.86 7.44
C ASP A 105 17.14 -13.39 6.04
N GLY A 106 17.92 -13.74 5.01
CA GLY A 106 17.62 -13.39 3.63
C GLY A 106 16.27 -13.92 3.13
N VAL A 107 15.85 -15.10 3.59
CA VAL A 107 14.57 -15.71 3.18
C VAL A 107 13.39 -14.96 3.79
N ALA A 108 13.49 -14.59 5.08
CA ALA A 108 12.46 -13.80 5.76
C ALA A 108 12.30 -12.42 5.14
N VAL A 109 13.41 -11.73 4.86
CA VAL A 109 13.41 -10.41 4.20
C VAL A 109 12.79 -10.48 2.81
N PHE A 110 13.17 -11.49 2.00
CA PHE A 110 12.62 -11.68 0.66
C PHE A 110 11.11 -11.91 0.69
N LEU A 111 10.61 -12.77 1.57
CA LEU A 111 9.19 -13.05 1.69
C LEU A 111 8.39 -11.87 2.26
N GLY A 112 8.97 -11.10 3.19
CA GLY A 112 8.41 -9.84 3.64
C GLY A 112 8.23 -8.86 2.50
N MET A 113 9.28 -8.65 1.69
CA MET A 113 9.22 -7.80 0.50
C MET A 113 8.19 -8.30 -0.51
N ALA A 114 8.11 -9.61 -0.76
CA ALA A 114 7.11 -10.21 -1.63
C ALA A 114 5.68 -9.96 -1.13
N THR A 115 5.46 -10.04 0.19
CA THR A 115 4.15 -9.78 0.81
C THR A 115 3.74 -8.32 0.66
N VAL A 116 4.67 -7.39 0.88
CA VAL A 116 4.43 -5.94 0.70
C VAL A 116 4.13 -5.65 -0.77
N ALA A 117 4.91 -6.22 -1.69
CA ALA A 117 4.69 -6.07 -3.13
C ALA A 117 3.33 -6.62 -3.55
N LEU A 118 2.95 -7.81 -3.07
CA LEU A 118 1.64 -8.42 -3.36
C LEU A 118 0.49 -7.55 -2.84
N GLY A 119 0.57 -7.10 -1.58
CA GLY A 119 -0.44 -6.22 -1.00
C GLY A 119 -0.56 -4.88 -1.74
N ALA A 120 0.56 -4.31 -2.18
CA ALA A 120 0.57 -3.11 -3.00
C ALA A 120 -0.07 -3.34 -4.38
N LEU A 121 0.27 -4.44 -5.07
CA LEU A 121 -0.30 -4.80 -6.35
C LEU A 121 -1.81 -5.05 -6.27
N VAL A 122 -2.28 -5.73 -5.23
CA VAL A 122 -3.72 -5.93 -5.03
C VAL A 122 -4.41 -4.61 -4.70
N GLY A 123 -3.81 -3.77 -3.85
CA GLY A 123 -4.32 -2.42 -3.58
C GLY A 123 -4.47 -1.58 -4.85
N LEU A 124 -3.44 -1.60 -5.71
CA LEU A 124 -3.44 -0.96 -7.03
C LEU A 124 -4.53 -1.53 -7.94
N ARG A 125 -4.67 -2.86 -8.01
CA ARG A 125 -5.71 -3.54 -8.80
C ARG A 125 -7.11 -3.11 -8.36
N LEU A 126 -7.35 -3.05 -7.05
CA LEU A 126 -8.64 -2.63 -6.48
C LEU A 126 -8.89 -1.14 -6.68
N LEU A 127 -7.85 -0.30 -6.58
CA LEU A 127 -7.92 1.13 -6.86
C LEU A 127 -8.30 1.37 -8.32
N PHE A 128 -7.63 0.71 -9.26
CA PHE A 128 -7.93 0.77 -10.69
C PHE A 128 -9.38 0.35 -10.95
N GLY A 129 -9.78 -0.80 -10.43
CA GLY A 129 -11.14 -1.30 -10.59
C GLY A 129 -12.21 -0.35 -10.06
N ARG A 130 -11.90 0.43 -9.01
CA ARG A 130 -12.82 1.42 -8.43
C ARG A 130 -12.87 2.73 -9.21
N LEU A 131 -11.73 3.20 -9.69
CA LEU A 131 -11.61 4.43 -10.48
C LEU A 131 -12.29 4.30 -11.84
N PHE A 132 -12.19 3.12 -12.45
CA PHE A 132 -12.65 2.87 -13.82
C PHE A 132 -13.81 1.87 -13.91
N ALA A 133 -14.50 1.57 -12.80
CA ALA A 133 -15.64 0.65 -12.75
C ALA A 133 -16.78 1.01 -13.73
N GLY A 134 -16.88 2.28 -14.14
CA GLY A 134 -17.93 2.77 -15.03
C GLY A 134 -17.56 2.78 -16.52
N ASP A 135 -16.28 2.62 -16.87
CA ASP A 135 -15.83 2.73 -18.27
C ASP A 135 -14.57 1.86 -18.51
N PRO A 136 -14.71 0.52 -18.52
CA PRO A 136 -13.58 -0.40 -18.61
C PRO A 136 -12.84 -0.37 -19.96
N GLU A 137 -13.41 0.27 -20.99
CA GLU A 137 -12.82 0.42 -22.32
C GLU A 137 -12.06 1.74 -22.52
N ASP A 138 -12.08 2.65 -21.55
CA ASP A 138 -11.36 3.93 -21.68
C ASP A 138 -9.85 3.73 -21.49
N GLY A 139 -9.16 3.36 -22.57
CA GLY A 139 -7.71 3.14 -22.61
C GLY A 139 -6.89 4.33 -22.13
N ARG A 140 -7.48 5.54 -22.07
CA ARG A 140 -6.86 6.75 -21.51
C ARG A 140 -6.63 6.62 -20.00
N GLY A 141 -7.59 6.05 -19.27
CA GLY A 141 -7.47 5.81 -17.84
C GLY A 141 -6.33 4.85 -17.51
N LEU A 142 -6.19 3.78 -18.29
CA LEU A 142 -5.11 2.82 -18.15
C LEU A 142 -3.75 3.41 -18.53
N ALA A 143 -3.68 4.19 -19.61
CA ALA A 143 -2.45 4.86 -20.05
C ALA A 143 -1.91 5.87 -19.03
N LEU A 144 -2.78 6.50 -18.21
CA LEU A 144 -2.37 7.42 -17.14
C LEU A 144 -2.06 6.68 -15.84
N PHE A 145 -2.84 5.65 -15.52
CA PHE A 145 -2.70 4.92 -14.27
C PHE A 145 -1.40 4.08 -14.22
N VAL A 146 -1.03 3.43 -15.33
CA VAL A 146 0.15 2.54 -15.37
C VAL A 146 1.45 3.30 -15.08
N PRO A 147 1.77 4.42 -15.74
CA PRO A 147 2.98 5.19 -15.43
C PRO A 147 2.99 5.67 -13.96
N TRP A 148 1.85 6.16 -13.46
CA TRP A 148 1.75 6.60 -12.07
C TRP A 148 1.97 5.45 -11.07
N ALA A 149 1.39 4.28 -11.34
CA ALA A 149 1.56 3.09 -10.53
C ALA A 149 3.03 2.63 -10.52
N LEU A 150 3.69 2.63 -11.69
CA LEU A 150 5.10 2.28 -11.82
C LEU A 150 6.00 3.25 -11.03
N VAL A 151 5.76 4.55 -11.12
CA VAL A 151 6.51 5.56 -10.35
C VAL A 151 6.28 5.37 -8.85
N SER A 152 5.04 5.16 -8.43
CA SER A 152 4.70 4.95 -7.01
C SER A 152 5.35 3.67 -6.47
N LEU A 153 5.33 2.57 -7.23
CA LEU A 153 6.00 1.32 -6.88
C LEU A 153 7.52 1.50 -6.84
N GLY A 154 8.10 2.24 -7.79
CA GLY A 154 9.53 2.54 -7.81
C GLY A 154 9.99 3.32 -6.57
N ILE A 155 9.26 4.38 -6.20
CA ILE A 155 9.56 5.16 -4.99
C ILE A 155 9.37 4.30 -3.73
N GLY A 156 8.29 3.52 -3.66
CA GLY A 156 8.03 2.61 -2.54
C GLY A 156 9.13 1.55 -2.39
N ALA A 157 9.56 0.93 -3.49
CA ALA A 157 10.64 -0.05 -3.49
C ALA A 157 11.98 0.57 -3.07
N PHE A 158 12.28 1.79 -3.54
CA PHE A 158 13.47 2.54 -3.12
C PHE A 158 13.46 2.84 -1.62
N MET A 159 12.34 3.34 -1.08
CA MET A 159 12.20 3.62 0.34
C MET A 159 12.25 2.35 1.20
N LEU A 160 11.58 1.28 0.79
CA LEU A 160 11.64 -0.01 1.48
C LEU A 160 13.05 -0.58 1.49
N ARG A 161 13.78 -0.46 0.38
CA ARG A 161 15.19 -0.87 0.30
C ARG A 161 16.03 -0.05 1.26
N ALA A 162 15.83 1.27 1.35
CA ALA A 162 16.57 2.12 2.28
C ALA A 162 16.28 1.77 3.74
N VAL A 163 15.02 1.45 4.09
CA VAL A 163 14.62 1.08 5.45
C VAL A 163 15.09 -0.34 5.82
N LEU A 164 15.11 -1.26 4.87
CA LEU A 164 15.43 -2.65 5.15
C LEU A 164 16.90 -2.98 4.90
N LEU A 165 17.63 -2.33 4.00
CA LEU A 165 19.02 -2.69 3.68
C LEU A 165 20.04 -1.60 4.03
N GLY A 166 19.59 -0.43 4.48
CA GLY A 166 20.44 0.61 5.05
C GLY A 166 20.63 0.40 6.55
#